data_AF-A0A7V4YS44-F1
#
_entry.id   AF-A0A7V4YS44-F1
#
_cell.length_a   1.000
_cell.length_b   1.000
_cell.length_c   1.000
_cell.angle_alpha   90.00
_cell.angle_beta   90.00
_cell.angle_gamma   90.00
#
_symmetry.space_group_name_H-M   'P 1'
#
loop_
_entity.id
_entity.type
_entity.pdbx_description
1 polymer ?
#
loop_
_entity_poly.entity_id
_entity_poly.type
_entity_poly.pdbx_seq_one_letter_code
_entity_poly.pdbx_strand_id
1 'polypeptide(L)'
;MKGTIKCGSVLSLLPLLFLLGCLFLSVPSVQAQTPQSETQTYNWKKVDEARGILVNHVQQLNQQMPGYTPGTPLHDNALRRVAYYKAIVQEIDRGETIPKSLENALPAAATLGFTKEASYTSKVVLRALQEEARVLLVN
;
A
#
# COMPACT_ATOMS: atom_id res chain seq x y z
N MET A 1 -51.05 -21.71 64.71
CA MET A 1 -49.66 -21.88 65.18
C MET A 1 -48.73 -21.28 64.15
N LYS A 2 -47.75 -20.45 64.58
CA LYS A 2 -46.41 -20.18 63.99
C LYS A 2 -46.31 -19.91 62.46
N GLY A 3 -45.65 -18.85 61.98
CA GLY A 3 -44.72 -17.95 62.62
C GLY A 3 -44.27 -16.84 61.68
N THR A 4 -43.68 -15.82 62.30
CA THR A 4 -43.02 -14.67 61.68
C THR A 4 -41.69 -15.08 61.04
N ILE A 5 -41.37 -14.56 59.85
CA ILE A 5 -40.02 -14.63 59.27
C ILE A 5 -39.53 -13.22 58.97
N LYS A 6 -38.39 -12.90 59.57
CA LYS A 6 -37.66 -11.62 59.53
C LYS A 6 -37.09 -11.37 58.12
N CYS A 7 -37.27 -10.16 57.61
CA CYS A 7 -36.57 -9.66 56.42
C CYS A 7 -35.18 -9.19 56.85
N GLY A 8 -34.16 -10.02 56.62
CA GLY A 8 -32.76 -9.74 56.94
C GLY A 8 -31.97 -9.27 55.74
N SER A 9 -31.48 -8.03 55.80
CA SER A 9 -30.21 -7.53 55.24
C SER A 9 -29.81 -7.99 53.82
N VAL A 10 -30.40 -7.38 52.79
CA VAL A 10 -29.84 -7.36 51.42
C VAL A 10 -29.20 -5.99 51.18
N LEU A 11 -28.20 -5.61 51.99
CA LEU A 11 -27.60 -4.27 51.92
C LEU A 11 -26.08 -4.24 51.81
N SER A 12 -25.45 -5.36 51.44
CA SER A 12 -23.98 -5.47 51.41
C SER A 12 -23.41 -6.02 50.09
N LEU A 13 -24.07 -5.76 48.97
CA LEU A 13 -23.57 -6.13 47.62
C LEU A 13 -23.38 -4.94 46.67
N LEU A 14 -23.86 -3.75 47.04
CA LEU A 14 -23.74 -2.52 46.25
C LEU A 14 -22.30 -1.96 46.11
N PRO A 15 -21.42 -1.98 47.13
CA PRO A 15 -20.09 -1.38 46.95
C PRO A 15 -19.16 -2.24 46.09
N LEU A 16 -19.42 -3.56 45.98
CA LEU A 16 -18.62 -4.48 45.17
C LEU A 16 -18.87 -4.26 43.67
N LEU A 17 -20.11 -4.01 43.27
CA LEU A 17 -20.48 -3.73 41.88
C LEU A 17 -19.95 -2.36 41.41
N PHE A 18 -19.89 -1.37 42.30
CA PHE A 18 -19.35 -0.05 41.99
C PHE A 18 -17.83 -0.09 41.75
N LEU A 19 -17.07 -0.87 42.53
CA LEU A 19 -15.63 -1.06 42.33
C LEU A 19 -15.30 -1.80 41.02
N LEU A 20 -16.14 -2.73 40.59
CA LEU A 20 -15.95 -3.46 39.33
C LEU A 20 -16.18 -2.57 38.10
N GLY A 21 -17.07 -1.58 38.17
CA GLY A 21 -17.32 -0.63 37.09
C GLY A 21 -16.15 0.32 36.81
N CYS A 22 -15.38 0.71 37.84
CA CYS A 22 -14.22 1.59 37.69
C CYS A 22 -13.01 0.92 37.03
N LEU A 23 -12.95 -0.41 36.98
CA LEU A 23 -11.86 -1.17 36.34
C LEU A 23 -11.93 -1.18 34.81
N PHE A 24 -13.09 -0.88 34.21
CA PHE A 24 -13.28 -0.89 32.76
C PHE A 24 -13.18 0.49 32.09
N LEU A 25 -13.00 1.57 32.86
CA LEU A 25 -12.96 2.96 32.33
C LEU A 25 -11.55 3.45 31.93
N SER A 26 -10.52 2.61 32.10
CA SER A 26 -9.12 2.99 31.86
C SER A 26 -8.48 2.14 30.76
N VAL A 27 -9.19 1.93 29.65
CA VAL A 27 -8.52 1.51 28.42
C VAL A 27 -8.01 2.79 27.76
N PRO A 28 -6.72 3.14 27.82
CA PRO A 28 -6.19 4.09 26.87
C PRO A 28 -6.50 3.47 25.50
N SER A 29 -7.33 4.15 24.71
CA SER A 29 -7.43 3.89 23.29
C SER A 29 -6.04 4.14 22.72
N VAL A 30 -5.22 3.09 22.69
CA VAL A 30 -4.10 3.01 21.78
C VAL A 30 -4.75 3.09 20.42
N GLN A 31 -4.82 4.31 19.89
CA GLN A 31 -4.99 4.51 18.47
C GLN A 31 -3.85 3.71 17.85
N ALA A 32 -4.20 2.55 17.33
CA ALA A 32 -3.37 1.89 16.35
C ALA A 32 -3.11 2.98 15.31
N GLN A 33 -1.88 3.50 15.29
CA GLN A 33 -1.37 4.26 14.18
C GLN A 33 -1.37 3.26 13.03
N THR A 34 -2.51 3.15 12.35
CA THR A 34 -2.49 2.81 10.94
C THR A 34 -1.47 3.77 10.35
N PRO A 35 -0.43 3.28 9.64
CA PRO A 35 0.46 4.19 8.94
C PRO A 35 -0.43 5.02 8.03
N GLN A 36 -0.67 6.28 8.42
CA GLN A 36 -1.29 7.25 7.55
C GLN A 36 -0.34 7.30 6.36
N SER A 37 -0.80 6.83 5.19
CA SER A 37 -0.25 7.31 3.93
C SER A 37 -0.43 8.82 3.99
N GLU A 38 0.61 9.54 4.43
CA GLU A 38 0.66 10.98 4.31
C GLU A 38 0.32 11.28 2.87
N THR A 39 -0.78 11.99 2.64
CA THR A 39 -1.15 12.50 1.33
C THR A 39 -0.15 13.62 0.99
N GLN A 40 1.09 13.23 0.73
CA GLN A 40 2.15 14.13 0.30
C GLN A 40 1.67 14.74 -1.02
N THR A 41 1.39 16.04 -0.99
CA THR A 41 0.90 16.78 -2.14
C THR A 41 2.09 17.03 -3.05
N TYR A 42 2.37 16.07 -3.93
CA TYR A 42 3.45 16.18 -4.89
C TYR A 42 3.06 17.09 -6.06
N ASN A 43 4.03 17.87 -6.54
CA ASN A 43 3.89 18.63 -7.78
C ASN A 43 4.11 17.70 -8.97
N TRP A 44 3.05 17.02 -9.39
CA TRP A 44 3.10 16.08 -10.51
C TRP A 44 3.32 16.79 -11.83
N LYS A 45 4.09 16.16 -12.72
CA LYS A 45 4.17 16.54 -14.13
C LYS A 45 2.81 16.49 -14.80
N LYS A 46 2.66 17.24 -15.89
CA LYS A 46 1.44 17.16 -16.71
C LYS A 46 1.32 15.76 -17.30
N VAL A 47 0.10 15.30 -17.53
CA VAL A 47 -0.18 13.94 -18.02
C VAL A 47 0.55 13.64 -19.34
N ASP A 48 0.53 14.57 -20.30
CA ASP A 48 1.22 14.41 -21.59
C ASP A 48 2.74 14.31 -21.44
N GLU A 49 3.31 15.11 -20.53
CA GLU A 49 4.74 15.10 -20.22
C GLU A 49 5.14 13.80 -19.53
N ALA A 50 4.39 13.39 -18.50
CA ALA A 50 4.56 12.13 -17.79
C ALA A 50 4.54 10.93 -18.76
N ARG A 51 3.55 10.90 -19.66
CA ARG A 51 3.43 9.87 -20.70
C ARG A 51 4.67 9.87 -21.61
N GLY A 52 5.09 11.04 -22.08
CA GLY A 52 6.28 11.18 -22.92
C GLY A 52 7.55 10.64 -22.26
N ILE A 53 7.77 10.96 -20.98
CA ILE A 53 8.93 10.50 -20.21
C ILE A 53 8.91 8.98 -20.02
N LEU A 54 7.76 8.42 -19.66
CA LEU A 54 7.60 6.97 -19.44
C LEU A 54 7.81 6.18 -20.74
N VAL A 55 7.25 6.64 -21.85
CA VAL A 55 7.43 6.01 -23.17
C VAL A 55 8.91 6.06 -23.59
N ASN A 56 9.59 7.18 -23.36
CA ASN A 56 11.02 7.32 -23.65
C ASN A 56 11.85 6.34 -22.81
N HIS A 57 11.59 6.22 -21.50
CA HIS A 57 12.29 5.24 -20.64
C HIS A 57 12.05 3.80 -21.10
N VAL A 58 10.83 3.46 -21.47
CA VAL A 58 10.52 2.13 -22.04
C VAL A 58 11.32 1.90 -23.33
N GLN A 59 11.44 2.90 -24.20
CA GLN A 59 12.22 2.79 -25.43
C GLN A 59 13.71 2.57 -25.15
N GLN A 60 14.29 3.36 -24.25
CA GLN A 60 15.69 3.23 -23.85
C GLN A 60 15.99 1.84 -23.26
N LEU A 61 15.14 1.38 -22.34
CA LEU A 61 15.28 0.04 -21.76
C LEU A 61 15.19 -1.04 -22.84
N ASN A 62 14.23 -0.95 -23.76
CA ASN A 62 14.12 -1.91 -24.85
C ASN A 62 15.33 -1.91 -25.80
N GLN A 63 16.01 -0.79 -25.98
CA GLN A 63 17.25 -0.71 -26.76
C GLN A 63 18.44 -1.35 -26.01
N GLN A 64 18.44 -1.31 -24.68
CA GLN A 64 19.51 -1.88 -23.85
C GLN A 64 19.33 -3.37 -23.58
N MET A 65 18.08 -3.86 -23.48
CA MET A 65 17.76 -5.25 -23.13
C MET A 65 18.42 -6.32 -24.00
N PRO A 66 18.63 -6.14 -25.33
CA PRO A 66 19.38 -7.11 -26.13
C PRO A 66 20.83 -7.35 -25.65
N GLY A 67 21.42 -6.40 -24.92
CA GLY A 67 22.73 -6.53 -24.29
C GLY A 67 22.69 -7.20 -22.90
N TYR A 68 21.52 -7.53 -22.36
CA TYR A 68 21.37 -8.16 -21.06
C TYR A 68 21.16 -9.67 -21.20
N THR A 69 21.93 -10.45 -20.45
CA THR A 69 21.78 -11.91 -20.42
C THR A 69 20.43 -12.29 -19.77
N PRO A 70 19.55 -13.05 -20.47
CA PRO A 70 18.27 -13.49 -19.91
C PRO A 70 18.43 -14.30 -18.62
N GLY A 71 17.51 -14.09 -17.68
CA GLY A 71 17.52 -14.76 -16.37
C GLY A 71 18.53 -14.19 -15.36
N THR A 72 19.27 -13.14 -15.73
CA THR A 72 20.04 -12.36 -14.76
C THR A 72 19.15 -11.35 -14.03
N PRO A 73 19.51 -10.95 -12.79
CA PRO A 73 18.78 -9.90 -12.08
C PRO A 73 18.70 -8.59 -12.86
N LEU A 74 19.72 -8.27 -13.67
CA LEU A 74 19.73 -7.07 -14.51
C LEU A 74 18.63 -7.13 -15.58
N HIS A 75 18.57 -8.22 -16.33
CA HIS A 75 17.55 -8.44 -17.35
C HIS A 75 16.13 -8.43 -16.76
N ASP A 76 15.93 -9.16 -15.66
CA ASP A 76 14.60 -9.28 -15.04
C ASP A 76 14.13 -7.96 -14.39
N ASN A 77 15.06 -7.17 -13.84
CA ASN A 77 14.75 -5.82 -13.36
C ASN A 77 14.41 -4.85 -14.52
N ALA A 78 15.09 -4.96 -15.66
CA ALA A 78 14.76 -4.17 -16.84
C ALA A 78 13.36 -4.50 -17.37
N LEU A 79 13.03 -5.79 -17.49
CA LEU A 79 11.68 -6.24 -17.86
C LEU A 79 10.62 -5.71 -16.88
N ARG A 80 10.91 -5.73 -15.58
CA ARG A 80 10.00 -5.21 -14.55
C ARG A 80 9.71 -3.73 -14.72
N ARG A 81 10.74 -2.91 -14.96
CA ARG A 81 10.61 -1.48 -15.24
C ARG A 81 9.76 -1.25 -16.49
N VAL A 82 10.05 -1.98 -17.56
CA VAL A 82 9.29 -1.91 -18.81
C VAL A 82 7.82 -2.24 -18.58
N ALA A 83 7.52 -3.34 -17.88
CA ALA A 83 6.15 -3.73 -17.56
C ALA A 83 5.43 -2.68 -16.70
N TYR A 84 6.12 -2.14 -15.68
CA TYR A 84 5.56 -1.13 -14.80
C TYR A 84 5.23 0.17 -15.53
N TYR A 85 6.19 0.72 -16.29
CA TYR A 85 5.98 1.98 -17.02
C TYR A 85 4.92 1.85 -18.11
N LYS A 86 4.88 0.72 -18.82
CA LYS A 86 3.79 0.44 -19.78
C LYS A 86 2.42 0.40 -19.11
N ALA A 87 2.33 -0.22 -17.94
CA ALA A 87 1.08 -0.27 -17.18
C ALA A 87 0.66 1.12 -16.67
N ILE A 88 1.59 1.94 -16.17
CA ILE A 88 1.27 3.33 -15.78
C ILE A 88 0.72 4.11 -16.98
N VAL A 89 1.36 4.01 -18.15
CA VAL A 89 0.87 4.67 -19.37
C VAL A 89 -0.53 4.16 -19.74
N GLN A 90 -0.79 2.86 -19.62
CA GLN A 90 -2.11 2.31 -19.89
C GLN A 90 -3.19 2.83 -18.93
N GLU A 91 -2.89 2.98 -17.65
CA GLU A 91 -3.82 3.55 -16.66
C GLU A 91 -4.07 5.05 -16.93
N ILE A 92 -3.02 5.80 -17.29
CA ILE A 92 -3.14 7.19 -17.74
C ILE A 92 -4.04 7.29 -18.98
N ASP A 93 -3.84 6.42 -19.98
CA ASP A 93 -4.64 6.39 -21.20
C ASP A 93 -6.11 6.00 -20.91
N ARG A 94 -6.41 5.35 -19.77
CA ARG A 94 -7.77 5.10 -19.26
C ARG A 94 -8.38 6.29 -18.51
N GLY A 95 -7.64 7.39 -18.36
CA GLY A 95 -8.09 8.61 -17.67
C GLY A 95 -7.78 8.65 -16.19
N GLU A 96 -6.94 7.74 -15.68
CA GLU A 96 -6.52 7.77 -14.28
C GLU A 96 -5.51 8.90 -13.99
N THR A 97 -5.47 9.34 -12.74
CA THR A 97 -4.46 10.29 -12.27
C THR A 97 -3.07 9.63 -12.18
N ILE A 98 -1.99 10.40 -12.27
CA ILE A 98 -0.62 9.87 -12.12
C ILE A 98 -0.42 9.10 -10.80
N PRO A 99 -0.82 9.63 -9.62
CA PRO A 99 -0.72 8.88 -8.37
C PRO A 99 -1.47 7.54 -8.44
N LYS A 100 -2.68 7.55 -8.99
CA LYS A 100 -3.50 6.34 -9.03
C LYS A 100 -2.95 5.30 -9.99
N SER A 101 -2.42 5.76 -11.12
CA SER A 101 -1.75 4.95 -12.12
C SER A 101 -0.51 4.25 -11.55
N LEU A 102 0.27 4.93 -10.70
CA LEU A 102 1.43 4.34 -10.02
C LEU A 102 1.04 3.16 -9.11
N GLU A 103 -0.08 3.27 -8.39
CA GLU A 103 -0.61 2.20 -7.54
C GLU A 103 -1.14 1.04 -8.37
N ASN A 104 -1.99 1.34 -9.36
CA ASN A 104 -2.67 0.35 -10.20
C ASN A 104 -1.69 -0.47 -11.05
N ALA A 105 -0.53 0.10 -11.39
CA ALA A 105 0.49 -0.57 -12.19
C ALA A 105 1.36 -1.57 -11.40
N LEU A 106 1.36 -1.54 -10.06
CA LEU A 106 2.21 -2.42 -9.23
C LEU A 106 2.06 -3.92 -9.53
N PRO A 107 0.85 -4.47 -9.80
CA PRO A 107 0.69 -5.86 -10.18
C PRO A 107 1.44 -6.23 -11.46
N ALA A 108 1.50 -5.33 -12.45
CA ALA A 108 2.22 -5.58 -13.70
C ALA A 108 3.74 -5.69 -13.48
N ALA A 109 4.29 -4.91 -12.54
CA ALA A 109 5.67 -5.03 -12.12
C ALA A 109 5.93 -6.35 -11.37
N ALA A 110 5.00 -6.76 -10.50
CA ALA A 110 5.13 -7.98 -9.72
C ALA A 110 5.14 -9.25 -10.58
N THR A 111 4.47 -9.23 -11.73
CA THR A 111 4.32 -10.39 -12.65
C THR A 111 5.20 -10.32 -13.90
N LEU A 112 6.10 -9.33 -14.01
CA LEU A 112 6.87 -9.07 -15.23
C LEU A 112 5.99 -8.95 -16.48
N GLY A 113 4.83 -8.28 -16.37
CA GLY A 113 3.89 -8.17 -17.48
C GLY A 113 3.09 -9.46 -17.73
N PHE A 114 2.78 -10.22 -16.67
CA PHE A 114 1.97 -11.45 -16.69
C PHE A 114 2.57 -12.63 -17.48
N THR A 115 3.80 -12.52 -17.99
CA THR A 115 4.43 -13.52 -18.87
C THR A 115 5.26 -14.59 -18.17
N LYS A 116 5.63 -14.40 -16.90
CA LYS A 116 6.30 -15.43 -16.09
C LYS A 116 5.49 -15.64 -14.82
N GLU A 117 5.37 -16.89 -14.37
CA GLU A 117 4.88 -17.17 -13.02
C GLU A 117 5.63 -16.28 -12.03
N ALA A 118 4.90 -15.65 -11.11
CA ALA A 118 5.41 -14.57 -10.28
C ALA A 118 6.68 -14.99 -9.53
N SER A 119 7.85 -14.75 -10.14
CA SER A 119 9.13 -14.77 -9.45
C SER A 119 8.96 -13.70 -8.37
N TYR A 120 8.79 -14.14 -7.13
CA TYR A 120 8.35 -13.32 -6.01
C TYR A 120 9.14 -12.02 -5.99
N THR A 121 8.53 -10.95 -6.50
CA THR A 121 9.17 -9.64 -6.47
C THR A 121 8.97 -9.12 -5.06
N SER A 122 10.06 -8.92 -4.33
CA SER A 122 9.97 -8.49 -2.94
C SER A 122 9.26 -7.13 -2.85
N LYS A 123 8.52 -6.91 -1.76
CA LYS A 123 7.87 -5.62 -1.49
C LYS A 123 8.86 -4.46 -1.50
N VAL A 124 10.12 -4.72 -1.13
CA VAL A 124 11.21 -3.74 -1.16
C VAL A 124 11.50 -3.32 -2.60
N VAL A 125 11.60 -4.26 -3.54
CA VAL A 125 11.84 -3.96 -4.95
C VAL A 125 10.66 -3.20 -5.56
N LEU A 126 9.42 -3.58 -5.23
CA LEU A 126 8.23 -2.87 -5.70
C LEU A 126 8.16 -1.44 -5.17
N ARG A 127 8.45 -1.23 -3.88
CA ARG A 127 8.52 0.12 -3.30
C ARG A 127 9.63 0.96 -3.93
N ALA A 128 10.81 0.37 -4.13
CA ALA A 128 11.92 1.07 -4.77
C ALA A 128 11.55 1.48 -6.20
N LEU A 129 10.85 0.63 -6.95
CA LEU A 129 10.39 0.93 -8.29
C LEU A 129 9.30 2.01 -8.33
N GLN A 130 8.36 1.96 -7.39
CA GLN A 130 7.33 2.98 -7.23
C GLN A 130 7.97 4.34 -6.91
N GLU A 131 8.96 4.35 -6.03
CA GLU A 131 9.72 5.55 -5.66
C GLU A 131 10.54 6.09 -6.84
N GLU A 132 11.20 5.21 -7.61
CA GLU A 132 11.90 5.55 -8.84
C GLU A 132 10.97 6.25 -9.84
N ALA A 133 9.78 5.67 -10.08
CA ALA A 133 8.78 6.26 -10.95
C ALA A 133 8.21 7.58 -10.40
N ARG A 134 8.02 7.68 -9.08
CA ARG A 134 7.56 8.90 -8.42
C ARG A 134 8.55 10.03 -8.63
N VAL A 135 9.83 9.82 -8.34
CA VAL A 135 10.90 10.83 -8.51
C VAL A 135 10.96 11.32 -9.96
N LEU A 136 10.76 10.42 -10.92
CA LEU A 136 10.77 10.73 -12.34
C LEU A 136 9.55 11.54 -12.81
N LEU A 137 8.42 11.41 -12.12
CA LEU A 137 7.14 12.03 -12.50
C LEU A 137 6.76 13.27 -11.67
N VAL A 138 7.56 13.60 -10.67
CA VAL A 138 7.47 14.84 -9.90
C VAL A 138 8.35 15.92 -10.56
N ASN A 139 7.95 17.18 -10.43
CA ASN A 139 8.71 18.35 -10.90
C ASN A 139 9.87 18.75 -9.98
#